data_AF-A0A0H2S434-F1
#
_entry.id   AF-A0A0H2S434-F1
#
_cell.length_a   1.000
_cell.length_b   1.000
_cell.length_c   1.000
_cell.angle_alpha   90.00
_cell.angle_beta   90.00
_cell.angle_gamma   90.00
#
_symmetry.space_group_name_H-M   'P 1'
#
loop_
_entity.id
_entity.type
_entity.pdbx_description
1 polymer ?
#
loop_
_entity_poly.entity_id
_entity_poly.type
_entity_poly.pdbx_seq_one_letter_code
_entity_poly.pdbx_strand_id
1 'polypeptide(L)'
;MSARLISTSHVPRVSLSRPGPPPLPPKDQKEFEDLVRAAATPAAASVVLEKGDEMHPDARKKVDPGFDGEVNPQTGEVGGPKREPVQHGDWSFGGRATDF
;
A
#
# COMPACT_ATOMS: atom_id res chain seq x y z
N MET A 1 -26.60 18.33 31.78
CA MET A 1 -26.20 17.57 30.58
C MET A 1 -25.84 18.58 29.50
N SER A 2 -24.57 18.81 29.22
CA SER A 2 -24.11 19.85 28.28
C SER A 2 -23.67 19.21 26.96
N ALA A 3 -24.43 19.45 25.89
CA ALA A 3 -24.10 18.95 24.56
C ALA A 3 -22.90 19.74 23.99
N ARG A 4 -21.81 19.05 23.65
CA ARG A 4 -20.70 19.63 22.89
C ARG A 4 -21.08 19.67 21.42
N LEU A 5 -21.19 20.87 20.87
CA LEU A 5 -21.30 21.12 19.43
C LEU A 5 -19.93 20.89 18.79
N ILE A 6 -19.84 19.96 17.84
CA ILE A 6 -18.61 19.71 17.09
C ILE A 6 -18.50 20.82 16.03
N SER A 7 -17.58 21.76 16.25
CA SER A 7 -17.22 22.80 15.30
C SER A 7 -16.56 22.16 14.08
N THR A 8 -17.21 22.25 12.92
CA THR A 8 -16.58 21.92 11.63
C THR A 8 -15.50 22.97 11.37
N SER A 9 -14.23 22.58 11.46
CA SER A 9 -13.11 23.45 11.10
C SER A 9 -13.12 23.62 9.57
N HIS A 10 -13.47 24.81 9.10
CA HIS A 10 -13.30 25.23 7.73
C HIS A 10 -11.80 25.30 7.41
N VAL A 11 -11.29 24.34 6.64
CA VAL A 11 -9.91 24.38 6.15
C VAL A 11 -9.80 25.53 5.15
N PRO A 12 -8.93 26.53 5.36
CA PRO A 12 -8.77 27.63 4.40
C PRO A 12 -8.26 27.07 3.08
N ARG A 13 -9.01 27.26 2.00
CA ARG A 13 -8.52 26.99 0.64
C ARG A 13 -7.27 27.84 0.42
N VAL A 14 -6.12 27.19 0.32
CA VAL A 14 -4.89 27.86 -0.14
C VAL A 14 -5.13 28.29 -1.58
N SER A 15 -5.32 29.59 -1.81
CA SER A 15 -5.46 30.18 -3.14
C SER A 15 -4.09 30.25 -3.81
N LEU A 16 -3.60 29.13 -4.33
CA LEU A 16 -2.52 29.14 -5.30
C LEU A 16 -3.06 29.83 -6.56
N SER A 17 -2.48 30.97 -6.95
CA SER A 17 -2.84 31.75 -8.14
C SER A 17 -2.49 31.00 -9.44
N ARG A 18 -3.14 29.85 -9.66
CA ARG A 18 -3.04 29.02 -10.85
C ARG A 18 -4.46 28.53 -11.17
N PRO A 19 -4.89 28.51 -12.43
CA PRO A 19 -6.21 27.98 -12.78
C PRO A 19 -6.22 26.48 -12.46
N GLY A 20 -6.80 26.12 -11.33
CA GLY A 20 -7.14 24.74 -10.99
C GLY A 20 -8.49 24.36 -11.61
N PRO A 21 -8.75 23.06 -11.80
CA PRO A 21 -10.07 22.61 -12.23
C PRO A 21 -11.15 23.14 -11.26
N PRO A 22 -12.35 23.50 -11.77
CA PRO A 22 -13.44 23.91 -10.91
C PRO A 22 -13.81 22.76 -9.95
N PRO A 23 -14.15 23.06 -8.69
CA PRO A 23 -14.57 22.02 -7.74
C PRO A 23 -15.85 21.35 -8.20
N LEU A 24 -15.95 20.03 -7.97
CA LEU A 24 -17.15 19.26 -8.25
C LEU A 24 -18.32 19.66 -7.35
N PRO A 25 -19.58 19.44 -7.78
CA PRO A 25 -20.74 19.54 -6.91
C PRO A 25 -20.58 18.68 -5.64
N PRO A 26 -21.15 19.08 -4.49
CA PRO A 26 -20.94 18.36 -3.23
C PRO A 26 -21.38 16.88 -3.23
N LYS A 27 -22.36 16.53 -4.07
CA LYS A 27 -22.82 15.14 -4.23
C LYS A 27 -21.75 14.30 -4.93
N ASP A 28 -21.31 14.77 -6.10
CA ASP A 28 -20.31 14.10 -6.93
C ASP A 28 -18.95 13.99 -6.23
N GLN A 29 -18.54 15.04 -5.49
CA GLN A 29 -17.32 15.01 -4.69
C GLN A 29 -17.39 13.94 -3.59
N LYS A 30 -18.54 13.80 -2.92
CA LYS A 30 -18.74 12.79 -1.88
C LYS A 30 -18.67 11.38 -2.46
N GLU A 31 -19.34 11.14 -3.59
CA GLU A 31 -19.30 9.84 -4.28
C GLU A 31 -17.86 9.48 -4.70
N PHE A 32 -17.12 10.45 -5.26
CA PHE A 32 -15.71 10.26 -5.60
C PHE A 32 -14.86 9.89 -4.37
N GLU A 33 -15.00 10.63 -3.28
CA GLU A 33 -14.25 10.35 -2.04
C GLU A 33 -14.62 9.00 -1.42
N ASP A 34 -15.90 8.61 -1.45
CA ASP A 34 -16.38 7.32 -0.98
C ASP A 34 -15.80 6.17 -1.83
N LEU A 35 -15.74 6.32 -3.15
CA LEU A 35 -15.12 5.35 -4.07
C LEU A 35 -13.61 5.25 -3.87
N VAL A 36 -12.91 6.38 -3.77
CA VAL A 36 -11.46 6.41 -3.50
C VAL A 36 -11.15 5.76 -2.15
N ARG A 37 -11.96 6.05 -1.12
CA ARG A 37 -11.81 5.43 0.19
C ARG A 37 -12.05 3.92 0.13
N ALA A 38 -13.09 3.48 -0.56
CA ALA A 38 -13.39 2.06 -0.74
C ALA A 38 -12.27 1.32 -1.47
N ALA A 39 -11.66 1.93 -2.49
CA ALA A 39 -10.52 1.37 -3.21
C ALA A 39 -9.23 1.36 -2.37
N ALA A 40 -9.04 2.37 -1.50
CA ALA A 40 -7.84 2.50 -0.67
C ALA A 40 -7.86 1.63 0.59
N THR A 41 -9.05 1.25 1.11
CA THR A 41 -9.17 0.41 2.30
C THR A 41 -9.48 -1.04 1.94
N PRO A 42 -8.53 -1.99 2.09
CA PRO A 42 -8.80 -3.42 1.85
C PRO A 42 -9.78 -4.03 2.88
N ALA A 43 -10.11 -3.33 3.97
CA ALA A 43 -10.90 -3.86 5.08
C ALA A 43 -12.44 -3.71 4.96
N ALA A 44 -12.96 -2.96 3.97
CA ALA A 44 -14.40 -2.71 3.82
C ALA A 44 -15.08 -3.67 2.83
N ALA A 45 -14.33 -4.41 2.03
CA ALA A 45 -14.86 -5.53 1.26
C ALA A 45 -14.86 -6.77 2.15
N SER A 46 -16.01 -7.13 2.69
CA SER A 46 -16.26 -8.44 3.33
C SER A 46 -16.28 -9.58 2.30
N VAL A 47 -15.32 -9.56 1.37
CA VAL A 47 -14.99 -10.65 0.46
C VAL A 47 -13.64 -11.14 0.93
N VAL A 48 -13.53 -12.45 1.18
CA VAL A 48 -12.26 -13.12 1.43
C VAL A 48 -11.38 -12.91 0.20
N LEU A 49 -10.64 -11.81 0.17
CA LEU A 49 -9.58 -11.58 -0.79
C LEU A 49 -8.41 -12.43 -0.28
N GLU A 50 -8.25 -13.61 -0.88
CA GLU A 50 -7.03 -14.38 -0.78
C GLU A 50 -5.85 -13.42 -0.99
N LYS A 51 -4.76 -13.59 -0.24
CA LYS A 51 -3.60 -12.69 -0.07
C LYS A 51 -2.89 -12.23 -1.38
N GLY A 52 -3.41 -12.56 -2.55
CA GLY A 52 -2.95 -12.19 -3.88
C GLY A 52 -3.81 -11.15 -4.63
N ASP A 53 -5.03 -10.81 -4.18
CA ASP A 53 -5.93 -9.88 -4.91
C ASP A 53 -5.63 -8.38 -4.66
N GLU A 54 -4.69 -8.06 -3.77
CA GLU A 54 -4.20 -6.69 -3.54
C GLU A 54 -3.12 -6.26 -4.57
N MET A 55 -2.72 -7.18 -5.43
CA MET A 55 -1.65 -7.01 -6.41
C MET A 55 -2.30 -6.60 -7.75
N HIS A 56 -1.87 -5.47 -8.34
CA HIS A 56 -2.26 -5.10 -9.72
C HIS A 56 -2.09 -6.31 -10.66
N PRO A 57 -2.92 -6.51 -11.69
CA PRO A 57 -2.75 -7.64 -12.62
C PRO A 57 -1.34 -7.73 -13.21
N ASP A 58 -0.68 -6.58 -13.43
CA ASP A 58 0.71 -6.51 -13.91
C ASP A 58 1.77 -6.50 -12.80
N ALA A 59 1.36 -6.43 -11.53
CA ALA A 59 2.31 -6.42 -10.44
C ALA A 59 2.96 -7.80 -10.28
N ARG A 60 4.29 -7.77 -10.18
CA ARG A 60 5.11 -8.98 -10.21
C ARG A 60 4.93 -9.77 -8.92
N LYS A 61 4.78 -11.10 -9.07
CA LYS A 61 4.78 -12.01 -7.92
C LYS A 61 6.07 -11.85 -7.13
N LYS A 62 5.92 -11.70 -5.81
CA LYS A 62 7.06 -11.72 -4.88
C LYS A 62 7.71 -13.09 -4.95
N VAL A 63 9.03 -13.11 -4.79
CA VAL A 63 9.78 -14.36 -4.72
C VAL A 63 9.45 -15.05 -3.40
N ASP A 64 9.20 -16.35 -3.44
CA ASP A 64 8.90 -17.13 -2.25
C ASP A 64 10.11 -17.14 -1.28
N PRO A 65 9.86 -17.13 0.05
CA PRO A 65 10.91 -17.31 1.04
C PRO A 65 11.66 -18.63 0.84
N GLY A 66 12.97 -18.65 1.12
CA GLY A 66 13.79 -19.87 1.01
C GLY A 66 13.58 -20.85 2.17
N PHE A 67 13.09 -20.37 3.32
CA PHE A 67 12.78 -21.19 4.48
C PHE A 67 11.64 -20.60 5.32
N ASP A 68 10.97 -21.46 6.09
CA ASP A 68 9.93 -21.10 7.05
C ASP A 68 10.51 -20.81 8.44
N GLY A 69 9.82 -19.97 9.21
CA GLY A 69 10.25 -19.55 10.54
C GLY A 69 11.23 -18.37 10.55
N GLU A 70 11.90 -18.18 11.69
CA GLU A 70 12.87 -17.09 11.92
C GLU A 70 14.32 -17.56 11.82
N VAL A 71 14.56 -18.88 11.89
CA VAL A 71 15.90 -19.48 11.95
C VAL A 71 16.24 -20.08 10.60
N ASN A 72 17.37 -19.66 10.02
CA ASN A 72 17.89 -20.26 8.80
C ASN A 72 18.40 -21.69 9.10
N PRO A 73 17.85 -22.74 8.46
CA PRO A 73 18.25 -24.13 8.73
C PRO A 73 19.69 -24.46 8.32
N GLN A 74 20.32 -23.65 7.46
CA GLN A 74 21.69 -23.87 6.99
C GLN A 74 22.73 -23.13 7.84
N THR A 75 22.46 -21.87 8.20
CA THR A 75 23.43 -21.02 8.93
C THR A 75 23.12 -20.89 10.42
N GLY A 76 21.90 -21.23 10.86
CA GLY A 76 21.44 -21.04 12.23
C GLY A 76 21.15 -19.58 12.60
N GLU A 77 21.26 -18.65 11.65
CA GLU A 77 20.98 -17.22 11.88
C GLU A 77 19.49 -16.98 12.18
N VAL A 78 19.22 -16.12 13.17
CA VAL A 78 17.86 -15.76 13.61
C VAL A 78 17.54 -14.35 13.13
N GLY A 79 16.42 -14.18 12.41
CA GLY A 79 15.95 -12.87 11.95
C GLY A 79 16.69 -12.31 10.72
N GLY A 80 17.50 -13.13 10.05
CA GLY A 80 18.18 -12.77 8.81
C GLY A 80 17.25 -12.80 7.58
N PRO A 81 17.73 -12.35 6.41
CA PRO A 81 17.02 -12.52 5.15
C PRO A 81 16.63 -13.99 4.95
N LYS A 82 15.35 -14.25 4.62
CA LYS A 82 14.84 -15.61 4.38
C LYS A 82 15.41 -16.29 3.14
N ARG A 83 16.38 -15.67 2.48
CA ARG A 83 17.05 -16.13 1.29
C ARG A 83 18.42 -15.49 1.24
N GLU A 84 19.42 -16.30 0.93
CA GLU A 84 20.79 -15.85 0.76
C GLU A 84 20.87 -14.73 -0.29
N PRO A 85 21.54 -13.60 0.00
CA PRO A 85 21.68 -12.48 -0.93
C PRO A 85 22.39 -12.87 -2.23
N VAL A 86 23.35 -13.81 -2.15
CA VAL A 86 24.21 -14.22 -3.26
C VAL A 86 23.91 -15.68 -3.63
N GLN A 87 22.89 -15.92 -4.44
CA GLN A 87 22.58 -17.28 -4.93
C GLN A 87 23.40 -17.71 -6.16
N HIS A 88 23.80 -16.76 -7.02
CA HIS A 88 24.44 -17.07 -8.30
C HIS A 88 25.81 -16.38 -8.50
N GLY A 89 26.40 -15.87 -7.41
CA GLY A 89 27.68 -15.14 -7.45
C GLY A 89 27.57 -13.67 -7.86
N ASP A 90 26.37 -13.22 -8.24
CA ASP A 90 26.02 -11.83 -8.51
C ASP A 90 24.96 -11.31 -7.53
N TRP A 91 24.86 -9.98 -7.41
CA TRP A 91 23.84 -9.32 -6.61
C TRP A 91 22.61 -9.07 -7.49
N SER A 92 21.74 -10.07 -7.58
CA SER A 92 20.50 -9.97 -8.35
C SER A 92 19.28 -10.33 -7.50
N PHE A 93 18.25 -9.48 -7.57
CA PHE A 93 16.96 -9.76 -6.95
C PHE A 93 16.04 -10.41 -7.99
N GLY A 94 15.63 -11.65 -7.74
CA GLY A 94 14.78 -12.40 -8.69
C GLY A 94 15.41 -12.57 -10.08
N GLY A 95 16.75 -12.67 -10.15
CA GLY A 95 17.51 -12.85 -11.39
C GLY A 95 17.67 -11.57 -12.23
N ARG A 96 17.44 -10.39 -11.65
CA ARG A 96 17.64 -9.10 -12.31
C ARG A 96 18.55 -8.21 -11.47
N ALA A 97 19.53 -7.58 -12.12
CA ALA A 97 20.23 -6.43 -11.57
C ALA A 97 19.38 -5.17 -11.82
N THR A 98 19.27 -4.30 -10.82
CA THR A 98 18.64 -2.99 -10.95
C THR A 98 19.69 -1.95 -10.58
N ASP A 99 19.87 -0.94 -11.45
CA ASP A 99 20.78 0.19 -11.23
C ASP A 99 20.01 1.36 -10.61
N PHE A 100 20.69 2.21 -9.83
CA PHE A 100 20.08 3.33 -9.08
C PHE A 100 20.26 4.69 -9.77
#